data_AF-A0A5D6XZD7-F1
#
_entry.id   AF-A0A5D6XZD7-F1
#
_cell.length_a   1.000
_cell.length_b   1.000
_cell.length_c   1.000
_cell.angle_alpha   90.00
_cell.angle_beta   90.00
_cell.angle_gamma   90.00
#
_symmetry.space_group_name_H-M   'P 1'
#
loop_
_entity.id
_entity.type
_entity.pdbx_description
1 polymer ?
#
loop_
_entity_poly.entity_id
_entity_poly.type
_entity_poly.pdbx_seq_one_letter_code
_entity_poly.pdbx_strand_id
1 'polypeptide(L)'
;MARSNQEELERVDASKDALVARIKRNFALETQTLQRRIRDATDAAVQARERVDAVQEELRVARATTRKLKAQLAERDATLRFLDEQQDTALLLRGVQRHLGANNQVLGTSLAISKTREAASDRAALDERFHEYETQIAQLYTEIQNEQQKNAMLRECLREQKLSKAKLMKACRLSRQEVEALKSSGLQQLLEDMQGRYQALEGENERLMRDLAEETSKAREAHESVQTISRSLASAREAQRSWEEALVCKDNKLAECREQIRAQQVVIENLQLDLCARYVRRSSFGGPHESDDTQEETERSRLSAAEHEIRAQRTKAEALERQLRLGSKAAAQRELSDERGALLSAAHSKSESLNELLALARQLRSQVDALSRLVRSCKETERVDIQLLAGDGWWCEDASIDDIRGRLSLVDDASESDEHALRQELLLAMRSLRELQQMVDDACATALGNSCALQ
;
A
#
# COMPACT_ATOMS: atom_id res chain seq x y z
N MET A 1 -41.49 -44.71 -22.75
CA MET A 1 -40.46 -43.76 -23.21
C MET A 1 -40.80 -42.34 -22.76
N ALA A 2 -41.90 -41.71 -23.20
CA ALA A 2 -42.24 -40.32 -22.82
C ALA A 2 -42.41 -40.06 -21.30
N ARG A 3 -43.03 -40.99 -20.53
CA ARG A 3 -43.19 -40.83 -19.07
C ARG A 3 -41.88 -40.94 -18.27
N SER A 4 -40.93 -41.74 -18.75
CA SER A 4 -39.63 -41.93 -18.08
C SER A 4 -38.78 -40.64 -18.15
N ASN A 5 -38.83 -39.94 -19.28
CA ASN A 5 -38.08 -38.69 -19.47
C ASN A 5 -38.66 -37.54 -18.63
N GLN A 6 -39.96 -37.59 -18.32
CA GLN A 6 -40.62 -36.55 -17.53
C GLN A 6 -40.30 -36.70 -16.03
N GLU A 7 -40.25 -37.93 -15.51
CA GLU A 7 -39.81 -38.20 -14.13
C GLU A 7 -38.33 -37.87 -13.92
N GLU A 8 -37.47 -38.07 -14.92
CA GLU A 8 -36.07 -37.65 -14.85
C GLU A 8 -35.91 -36.13 -14.85
N LEU A 9 -36.71 -35.41 -15.64
CA LEU A 9 -36.68 -33.94 -15.68
C LEU A 9 -37.11 -33.34 -14.33
N GLU A 10 -38.19 -33.86 -13.73
CA GLU A 10 -38.67 -33.42 -12.42
C GLU A 10 -37.66 -33.70 -11.29
N ARG A 11 -36.91 -34.82 -11.36
CA ARG A 11 -35.82 -35.11 -10.41
C ARG A 11 -34.63 -34.18 -10.57
N VAL A 12 -34.27 -33.84 -11.82
CA VAL A 12 -33.19 -32.89 -12.10
C VAL A 12 -33.55 -31.50 -11.60
N ASP A 13 -34.79 -31.05 -11.80
CA ASP A 13 -35.21 -29.73 -11.34
C ASP A 13 -35.34 -29.66 -9.80
N ALA A 14 -35.85 -30.70 -9.14
CA ALA A 14 -35.80 -30.79 -7.68
C ALA A 14 -34.35 -30.79 -7.12
N SER A 15 -33.40 -31.41 -7.83
CA SER A 15 -31.98 -31.38 -7.47
C SER A 15 -31.36 -29.99 -7.64
N LYS A 16 -31.77 -29.23 -8.66
CA LYS A 16 -31.32 -27.83 -8.86
C LYS A 16 -31.89 -26.93 -7.77
N ASP A 17 -33.15 -27.08 -7.40
CA ASP A 17 -33.78 -26.30 -6.34
C ASP A 17 -33.12 -26.53 -4.98
N ALA A 18 -32.77 -27.79 -4.68
CA ALA A 18 -32.02 -28.13 -3.47
C ALA A 18 -30.61 -27.50 -3.45
N LEU A 19 -29.92 -27.48 -4.59
CA LEU A 19 -28.61 -26.82 -4.72
C LEU A 19 -28.73 -25.30 -4.54
N VAL A 20 -29.71 -24.66 -5.18
CA VAL A 20 -29.96 -23.22 -5.06
C VAL A 20 -30.31 -22.85 -3.63
N ALA A 21 -31.13 -23.64 -2.93
CA ALA A 21 -31.45 -23.42 -1.53
C ALA A 21 -30.21 -23.52 -0.63
N ARG A 22 -29.30 -24.47 -0.91
CA ARG A 22 -28.03 -24.60 -0.19
C ARG A 22 -27.09 -23.42 -0.44
N ILE A 23 -26.97 -22.96 -1.69
CA ILE A 23 -26.17 -21.78 -2.05
C ILE A 23 -26.70 -20.54 -1.33
N LYS A 24 -28.02 -20.30 -1.35
CA LYS A 24 -28.65 -19.17 -0.64
C LYS A 24 -28.38 -19.21 0.87
N ARG A 25 -28.44 -20.40 1.47
CA ARG A 25 -28.13 -20.58 2.90
C ARG A 25 -26.67 -20.29 3.22
N ASN A 26 -25.75 -20.80 2.41
CA ASN A 26 -24.32 -20.55 2.58
C ASN A 26 -24.00 -19.05 2.43
N PHE A 27 -24.55 -18.42 1.40
CA PHE A 27 -24.40 -16.99 1.18
C PHE A 27 -24.90 -16.18 2.39
N ALA A 28 -26.08 -16.50 2.94
CA ALA A 28 -26.60 -15.83 4.13
C ALA A 28 -25.70 -16.01 5.37
N LEU A 29 -25.12 -17.20 5.57
CA LEU A 29 -24.19 -17.47 6.68
C LEU A 29 -22.86 -16.73 6.51
N GLU A 30 -22.33 -16.67 5.28
CA GLU A 30 -21.10 -15.92 4.97
C GLU A 30 -21.33 -14.41 5.15
N THR A 31 -22.44 -13.86 4.63
CA THR A 31 -22.80 -12.46 4.85
C THR A 31 -22.92 -12.14 6.34
N GLN A 32 -23.55 -13.02 7.15
CA GLN A 32 -23.65 -12.81 8.59
C GLN A 32 -22.28 -12.87 9.29
N THR A 33 -21.40 -13.76 8.83
CA THR A 33 -20.04 -13.90 9.39
C THR A 33 -19.20 -12.67 9.06
N LEU A 34 -19.28 -12.16 7.84
CA LEU A 34 -18.65 -10.91 7.42
C LEU A 34 -19.16 -9.72 8.24
N GLN A 35 -20.48 -9.58 8.40
CA GLN A 35 -21.06 -8.51 9.22
C GLN A 35 -20.57 -8.53 10.67
N ARG A 36 -20.41 -9.72 11.28
CA ARG A 36 -19.83 -9.83 12.63
C ARG A 36 -18.36 -9.39 12.65
N ARG A 37 -17.55 -9.87 11.70
CA ARG A 37 -16.13 -9.46 11.59
C ARG A 37 -15.97 -7.96 11.43
N ILE A 38 -16.83 -7.32 10.63
CA ILE A 38 -16.84 -5.87 10.45
C ILE A 38 -17.18 -5.15 11.76
N ARG A 39 -18.19 -5.61 12.50
CA ARG A 39 -18.51 -5.05 13.83
C ARG A 39 -17.36 -5.21 14.81
N ASP A 40 -16.81 -6.42 14.92
CA ASP A 40 -15.69 -6.71 15.84
C ASP A 40 -14.46 -5.85 15.50
N ALA A 41 -14.15 -5.67 14.22
CA ALA A 41 -13.06 -4.81 13.76
C ALA A 41 -13.33 -3.33 14.04
N THR A 42 -14.57 -2.89 13.88
CA THR A 42 -14.99 -1.51 14.18
C THR A 42 -14.87 -1.24 15.68
N ASP A 43 -15.37 -2.13 16.53
CA ASP A 43 -15.30 -2.02 17.98
C ASP A 43 -13.84 -2.03 18.46
N ALA A 44 -12.99 -2.89 17.88
CA ALA A 44 -11.56 -2.92 18.16
C ALA A 44 -10.87 -1.60 17.76
N ALA A 45 -11.24 -1.01 16.63
CA ALA A 45 -10.71 0.28 16.18
C ALA A 45 -11.15 1.43 17.11
N VAL A 46 -12.40 1.43 17.59
CA VAL A 46 -12.89 2.41 18.57
C VAL A 46 -12.13 2.29 19.88
N GLN A 47 -11.97 1.07 20.42
CA GLN A 47 -11.19 0.86 21.65
C GLN A 47 -9.72 1.27 21.49
N ALA A 48 -9.12 1.05 20.32
CA ALA A 48 -7.76 1.50 20.04
C ALA A 48 -7.66 3.04 20.06
N ARG A 49 -8.65 3.74 19.50
CA ARG A 49 -8.72 5.21 19.55
C ARG A 49 -8.86 5.73 20.99
N GLU A 50 -9.78 5.16 21.77
CA GLU A 50 -9.97 5.55 23.17
C GLU A 50 -8.68 5.37 24.01
N ARG A 51 -7.91 4.31 23.75
CA ARG A 51 -6.59 4.11 24.40
C ARG A 51 -5.58 5.16 23.99
N VAL A 52 -5.54 5.54 22.71
CA VAL A 52 -4.65 6.61 22.23
C VAL A 52 -5.01 7.94 22.88
N ASP A 53 -6.29 8.28 22.96
CA ASP A 53 -6.77 9.51 23.59
C ASP A 53 -6.43 9.54 25.09
N ALA A 54 -6.57 8.42 25.80
CA ALA A 54 -6.17 8.29 27.20
C ALA A 54 -4.67 8.53 27.39
N VAL A 55 -3.82 7.91 26.55
CA VAL A 55 -2.36 8.08 26.59
C VAL A 55 -1.96 9.52 26.27
N GLN A 56 -2.64 10.18 25.34
CA GLN A 56 -2.39 11.59 25.01
C GLN A 56 -2.72 12.51 26.18
N GLU A 57 -3.80 12.26 26.89
CA GLU A 57 -4.17 13.05 28.07
C GLU A 57 -3.20 12.82 29.23
N GLU A 58 -2.77 11.58 29.48
CA GLU A 58 -1.72 11.27 30.44
C GLU A 58 -0.40 11.98 30.11
N LEU A 59 -0.01 11.99 28.82
CA LEU A 59 1.18 12.70 28.36
C LEU A 59 1.05 14.22 28.56
N ARG A 60 -0.14 14.79 28.35
CA ARG A 60 -0.42 16.21 28.59
C ARG A 60 -0.25 16.57 30.07
N VAL A 61 -0.81 15.75 30.97
CA VAL A 61 -0.67 15.91 32.43
C VAL A 61 0.80 15.75 32.85
N ALA A 62 1.49 14.73 32.34
CA ALA A 62 2.91 14.52 32.61
C ALA A 62 3.75 15.73 32.19
N ARG A 63 3.55 16.27 30.98
CA ARG A 63 4.23 17.49 30.52
C ARG A 63 3.97 18.70 31.42
N ALA A 64 2.72 18.89 31.87
CA ALA A 64 2.37 19.97 32.77
C ALA A 64 3.05 19.83 34.14
N THR A 65 3.08 18.62 34.71
CA THR A 65 3.78 18.36 35.98
C THR A 65 5.29 18.53 35.85
N THR A 66 5.91 18.08 34.75
CA THR A 66 7.33 18.30 34.47
C THR A 66 7.67 19.78 34.40
N ARG A 67 6.84 20.62 33.74
CA ARG A 67 7.05 22.07 33.71
C ARG A 67 6.99 22.68 35.11
N LYS A 68 6.02 22.26 35.94
CA LYS A 68 5.90 22.72 37.32
C LYS A 68 7.12 22.33 38.17
N LEU A 69 7.60 21.10 38.04
CA LEU A 69 8.80 20.63 38.74
C LEU A 69 10.07 21.37 38.27
N LYS A 70 10.21 21.65 36.97
CA LYS A 70 11.31 22.47 36.45
C LYS A 70 11.30 23.89 37.02
N ALA A 71 10.12 24.51 37.13
CA ALA A 71 9.99 25.83 37.75
C ALA A 71 10.37 25.80 39.24
N GLN A 72 9.91 24.79 39.98
CA GLN A 72 10.28 24.61 41.39
C GLN A 72 11.78 24.34 41.55
N LEU A 73 12.39 23.56 40.66
CA LEU A 73 13.84 23.31 40.67
C LEU A 73 14.60 24.63 40.48
N ALA A 74 14.24 25.43 39.47
CA ALA A 74 14.86 26.72 39.22
C ALA A 74 14.74 27.69 40.41
N GLU A 75 13.59 27.71 41.10
CA GLU A 75 13.38 28.50 42.32
C GLU A 75 14.30 28.02 43.46
N ARG A 76 14.43 26.70 43.66
CA ARG A 76 15.33 26.13 44.67
C ARG A 76 16.79 26.40 44.35
N ASP A 77 17.20 26.30 43.09
CA ASP A 77 18.56 26.62 42.63
C ASP A 77 18.89 28.09 42.85
N ALA A 78 17.94 29.00 42.58
CA ALA A 78 18.10 30.43 42.89
C ALA A 78 18.28 30.67 44.40
N THR A 79 17.51 29.96 45.24
CA THR A 79 17.63 30.05 46.70
C THR A 79 18.98 29.54 47.19
N LEU A 80 19.50 28.45 46.62
CA LEU A 80 20.82 27.92 46.96
C LEU A 80 21.94 28.92 46.61
N ARG A 81 21.90 29.52 45.41
CA ARG A 81 22.86 30.56 45.02
C ARG A 81 22.84 31.74 45.98
N PHE A 82 21.65 32.20 46.38
CA PHE A 82 21.51 33.27 47.36
C PHE A 82 22.13 32.91 48.72
N LEU A 83 21.97 31.66 49.19
CA LEU A 83 22.57 31.20 50.44
C LEU A 83 24.10 31.08 50.34
N ASP A 84 24.63 30.60 49.21
CA ASP A 84 26.07 30.55 48.95
C ASP A 84 26.68 31.97 48.97
N GLU A 85 26.03 32.94 48.32
CA GLU A 85 26.44 34.35 48.36
C GLU A 85 26.42 34.95 49.78
N GLN A 86 25.42 34.59 50.60
CA GLN A 86 25.38 34.98 52.01
C GLN A 86 26.50 34.33 52.84
N GLN A 87 26.86 33.08 52.55
CA GLN A 87 27.93 32.39 53.25
C GLN A 87 29.30 32.99 52.89
N ASP A 88 29.53 33.31 51.62
CA ASP A 88 30.75 33.95 51.14
C ASP A 88 30.94 35.35 51.73
N THR A 89 29.87 36.15 51.80
CA THR A 89 29.89 37.48 52.45
C THR A 89 30.12 37.37 53.96
N ALA A 90 29.54 36.38 54.64
CA ALA A 90 29.80 36.13 56.06
C ALA A 90 31.25 35.70 56.34
N LEU A 91 31.84 34.87 55.46
CA LEU A 91 33.24 34.47 55.56
C LEU A 91 34.19 35.65 55.33
N LEU A 92 33.89 36.54 54.38
CA LEU A 92 34.61 37.79 54.14
C LEU A 92 34.59 38.70 55.38
N LEU A 93 33.41 38.93 55.96
CA LEU A 93 33.25 39.75 57.18
C LEU A 93 33.99 39.15 58.38
N ARG A 94 33.97 37.81 58.54
CA ARG A 94 34.70 37.10 59.60
C ARG A 94 36.22 37.10 59.37
N GLY A 95 36.69 37.22 58.13
CA GLY A 95 38.10 37.44 57.81
C GLY A 95 38.56 38.83 58.26
N VAL A 96 37.77 39.86 57.94
CA VAL A 96 38.06 41.27 58.32
C VAL A 96 38.07 41.47 59.84
N GLN A 97 37.12 40.88 60.56
CA GLN A 97 37.07 40.97 62.04
C GLN A 97 38.28 40.29 62.71
N ARG A 98 38.82 39.21 62.13
CA ARG A 98 40.03 38.56 62.63
C ARG A 98 41.30 39.40 62.44
N HIS A 99 41.36 40.24 61.41
CA HIS A 99 42.49 41.14 61.18
C HIS A 99 42.47 42.40 62.07
N LEU A 100 41.29 42.80 62.56
CA LEU A 100 41.17 43.94 63.49
C LEU A 100 41.45 43.58 64.96
N GLY A 101 41.36 42.31 65.35
CA GLY A 101 41.55 41.85 66.74
C GLY A 101 43.00 41.57 67.18
N ALA A 102 43.98 41.59 66.26
CA ALA A 102 45.34 41.10 66.53
C ALA A 102 46.37 42.16 66.99
N ASN A 103 45.98 43.43 67.15
CA ASN A 103 46.94 44.54 67.30
C ASN A 103 47.01 45.23 68.69
N ASN A 104 46.43 44.65 69.74
CA ASN A 104 46.49 45.24 71.08
C ASN A 104 47.06 44.26 72.11
N GLN A 105 48.37 44.37 72.41
CA GLN A 105 48.97 44.20 73.74
C GLN A 105 50.50 44.13 73.66
N VAL A 106 51.22 45.24 73.92
CA VAL A 106 52.47 45.26 74.72
C VAL A 106 52.64 46.69 75.28
N LEU A 107 52.28 46.92 76.54
CA LEU A 107 52.70 48.07 77.34
C LEU A 107 52.96 47.55 78.76
N GLY A 108 54.23 47.53 79.17
CA GLY A 108 54.68 47.05 80.48
C GLY A 108 56.05 47.61 80.83
N THR A 109 56.04 48.56 81.76
CA THR A 109 57.06 49.46 82.32
C THR A 109 58.26 48.83 83.07
N SER A 110 59.46 49.39 82.84
CA SER A 110 60.47 49.98 83.77
C SER A 110 60.79 49.36 85.15
N LEU A 111 62.10 49.16 85.48
CA LEU A 111 62.92 50.00 86.40
C LEU A 111 64.17 49.25 86.95
N ALA A 112 65.32 49.94 87.05
CA ALA A 112 66.60 49.47 87.60
C ALA A 112 66.68 49.55 89.15
N ILE A 113 67.59 48.79 89.80
CA ILE A 113 68.34 49.17 91.04
C ILE A 113 69.51 48.17 91.31
N SER A 114 70.57 48.73 91.88
CA SER A 114 71.94 48.23 92.08
C SER A 114 72.24 47.44 93.37
N LYS A 115 73.30 46.62 93.30
CA LYS A 115 74.25 46.16 94.36
C LYS A 115 73.77 45.22 95.49
N THR A 116 74.16 43.94 95.39
CA THR A 116 74.73 43.08 96.47
C THR A 116 75.33 41.82 95.82
N ARG A 117 76.67 41.69 95.73
CA ARG A 117 77.37 40.86 94.72
C ARG A 117 77.59 39.37 95.05
N GLU A 118 77.15 38.85 96.19
CA GLU A 118 77.30 37.40 96.50
C GLU A 118 75.98 36.67 96.82
N ALA A 119 74.91 37.37 97.26
CA ALA A 119 73.55 36.81 97.32
C ALA A 119 72.76 36.97 96.00
N ALA A 120 73.27 37.75 95.05
CA ALA A 120 72.68 37.97 93.73
C ALA A 120 72.92 36.81 92.75
N SER A 121 73.95 35.98 92.95
CA SER A 121 74.24 34.82 92.09
C SER A 121 73.19 33.73 92.28
N ASP A 122 72.86 33.37 93.52
CA ASP A 122 71.86 32.35 93.82
C ASP A 122 70.43 32.83 93.53
N ARG A 123 70.15 34.12 93.72
CA ARG A 123 68.89 34.74 93.28
C ARG A 123 68.76 34.77 91.76
N ALA A 124 69.81 35.14 91.03
CA ALA A 124 69.80 35.12 89.56
C ALA A 124 69.57 33.71 89.01
N ALA A 125 70.19 32.68 89.60
CA ALA A 125 69.98 31.29 89.21
C ALA A 125 68.56 30.78 89.54
N LEU A 126 67.95 31.25 90.64
CA LEU A 126 66.56 30.97 90.97
C LEU A 126 65.61 31.68 90.00
N ASP A 127 65.85 32.97 89.72
CA ASP A 127 65.05 33.76 88.79
C ASP A 127 65.11 33.19 87.36
N GLU A 128 66.28 32.69 86.92
CA GLU A 128 66.44 32.00 85.64
C GLU A 128 65.59 30.73 85.58
N ARG A 129 65.62 29.90 86.64
CA ARG A 129 64.75 28.71 86.73
C ARG A 129 63.26 29.07 86.81
N PHE A 130 62.90 30.16 87.49
CA PHE A 130 61.51 30.64 87.50
C PHE A 130 61.08 31.05 86.09
N HIS A 131 61.93 31.75 85.34
CA HIS A 131 61.62 32.14 83.96
C HIS A 131 61.52 30.93 83.02
N GLU A 132 62.37 29.91 83.20
CA GLU A 132 62.24 28.64 82.50
C GLU A 132 60.90 27.96 82.79
N TYR A 133 60.48 27.89 84.06
CA TYR A 133 59.18 27.34 84.43
C TYR A 133 58.01 28.17 83.90
N GLU A 134 58.08 29.50 83.95
CA GLU A 134 57.08 30.38 83.34
C GLU A 134 56.95 30.13 81.83
N THR A 135 58.08 29.95 81.15
CA THR A 135 58.11 29.64 79.72
C THR A 135 57.49 28.27 79.43
N GLN A 136 57.82 27.25 80.22
CA GLN A 136 57.21 25.91 80.10
C GLN A 136 55.70 25.94 80.38
N ILE A 137 55.27 26.70 81.40
CA ILE A 137 53.84 26.88 81.71
C ILE A 137 53.12 27.56 80.54
N ALA A 138 53.70 28.61 79.95
CA ALA A 138 53.13 29.29 78.79
C ALA A 138 53.05 28.37 77.55
N GLN A 139 54.06 27.52 77.32
CA GLN A 139 54.06 26.51 76.26
C GLN A 139 52.95 25.47 76.48
N LEU A 140 52.81 24.95 77.70
CA LEU A 140 51.73 24.00 78.02
C LEU A 140 50.34 24.64 77.85
N TYR A 141 50.15 25.90 78.23
CA TYR A 141 48.88 26.61 78.00
C TYR A 141 48.57 26.77 76.51
N THR A 142 49.57 27.09 75.69
CA THR A 142 49.39 27.19 74.23
C THR A 142 49.12 25.83 73.59
N GLU A 143 49.78 24.76 74.04
CA GLU A 143 49.49 23.39 73.61
C GLU A 143 48.07 22.96 73.98
N ILE A 144 47.63 23.22 75.22
CA ILE A 144 46.26 22.93 75.65
C ILE A 144 45.24 23.69 74.79
N GLN A 145 45.49 24.97 74.49
CA GLN A 145 44.61 25.76 73.65
C GLN A 145 44.54 25.21 72.22
N ASN A 146 45.69 24.83 71.65
CA ASN A 146 45.78 24.23 70.32
C ASN A 146 45.02 22.88 70.26
N GLU A 147 45.17 22.03 71.28
CA GLU A 147 44.46 20.75 71.36
C GLU A 147 42.96 20.93 71.59
N GLN A 148 42.53 21.96 72.32
CA GLN A 148 41.11 22.31 72.43
C GLN A 148 40.52 22.74 71.08
N GLN A 149 41.26 23.54 70.30
CA GLN A 149 40.84 23.95 68.95
C GLN A 149 40.77 22.76 67.98
N LYS A 150 41.79 21.89 67.96
CA LYS A 150 41.77 20.65 67.17
C LYS A 150 40.58 19.76 67.54
N ASN A 151 40.32 19.57 68.84
CA ASN A 151 39.18 18.78 69.29
C ASN A 151 37.85 19.39 68.85
N ALA A 152 37.70 20.71 68.87
CA ALA A 152 36.51 21.38 68.37
C ALA A 152 36.30 21.12 66.86
N MET A 153 37.35 21.28 66.05
CA MET A 153 37.27 21.00 64.61
C MET A 153 36.96 19.53 64.30
N LEU A 154 37.58 18.58 65.01
CA LEU A 154 37.32 17.15 64.84
C LEU A 154 35.87 16.78 65.19
N ARG A 155 35.30 17.39 66.24
CA ARG A 155 33.89 17.19 66.61
C ARG A 155 32.94 17.71 65.52
N GLU A 156 33.26 18.86 64.92
CA GLU A 156 32.47 19.41 63.81
C GLU A 156 32.57 18.54 62.56
N CYS A 157 33.77 18.12 62.17
CA CYS A 157 33.97 17.20 61.05
C CYS A 157 33.21 15.87 61.23
N LEU A 158 33.24 15.29 62.44
CA LEU A 158 32.48 14.08 62.74
C LEU A 158 30.96 14.30 62.63
N ARG A 159 30.46 15.47 63.07
CA ARG A 159 29.04 15.84 62.94
C ARG A 159 28.64 15.93 61.47
N GLU A 160 29.45 16.58 60.64
CA GLU A 160 29.22 16.70 59.20
C GLU A 160 29.24 15.33 58.50
N GLN A 161 30.21 14.47 58.85
CA GLN A 161 30.28 13.11 58.31
C GLN A 161 29.05 12.27 58.66
N LYS A 162 28.53 12.41 59.89
CA LYS A 162 27.28 11.74 60.29
C LYS A 162 26.09 12.24 59.48
N LEU A 163 26.00 13.55 59.25
CA LEU A 163 24.93 14.16 58.45
C LEU A 163 25.01 13.72 56.99
N SER A 164 26.19 13.75 56.36
CA SER A 164 26.39 13.33 54.98
C SER A 164 26.08 11.84 54.79
N LYS A 165 26.53 10.99 55.72
CA LYS A 165 26.17 9.55 55.74
C LYS A 165 24.66 9.34 55.85
N ALA A 166 23.96 10.10 56.69
CA ALA A 166 22.50 10.01 56.80
C ALA A 166 21.80 10.42 55.50
N LYS A 167 22.26 11.49 54.84
CA LYS A 167 21.76 11.93 53.53
C LYS A 167 21.97 10.85 52.46
N LEU A 168 23.17 10.26 52.39
CA LEU A 168 23.50 9.17 51.46
C LEU A 168 22.59 7.96 51.70
N MET A 169 22.44 7.51 52.95
CA MET A 169 21.58 6.38 53.29
C MET A 169 20.12 6.63 52.92
N LYS A 170 19.62 7.86 53.07
CA LYS A 170 18.27 8.23 52.64
C LYS A 170 18.14 8.18 51.11
N ALA A 171 19.11 8.72 50.37
CA ALA A 171 19.12 8.67 48.91
C ALA A 171 19.16 7.22 48.39
N CYS A 172 20.01 6.37 48.96
CA CYS A 172 20.07 4.94 48.60
C CYS A 172 18.75 4.21 48.87
N ARG A 173 18.04 4.53 49.96
CA ARG A 173 16.73 3.94 50.25
C ARG A 173 15.69 4.35 49.22
N LEU A 174 15.64 5.64 48.85
CA LEU A 174 14.71 6.14 47.84
C LEU A 174 14.97 5.50 46.47
N SER A 175 16.24 5.46 46.03
CA SER A 175 16.60 4.82 44.77
C SER A 175 16.24 3.33 44.73
N ARG A 176 16.40 2.59 45.83
CA ARG A 176 15.92 1.20 45.93
C ARG A 176 14.41 1.09 45.79
N GLN A 177 13.66 1.99 46.41
CA GLN A 177 12.20 2.01 46.31
C GLN A 177 11.75 2.33 44.88
N GLU A 178 12.42 3.25 44.18
CA GLU A 178 12.13 3.57 42.78
C GLU A 178 12.40 2.38 41.86
N VAL A 179 13.52 1.67 42.05
CA VAL A 179 13.84 0.46 41.28
C VAL A 179 12.77 -0.61 41.50
N GLU A 180 12.33 -0.81 42.75
CA GLU A 180 11.31 -1.83 43.04
C GLU A 180 9.92 -1.40 42.53
N ALA A 181 9.60 -0.11 42.59
CA ALA A 181 8.39 0.44 41.98
C ALA A 181 8.38 0.20 40.46
N LEU A 182 9.51 0.41 39.77
CA LEU A 182 9.65 0.13 38.34
C LEU A 182 9.50 -1.35 37.99
N LYS A 183 9.98 -2.26 38.85
CA LYS A 183 9.73 -3.70 38.65
C LYS A 183 8.25 -4.05 38.82
N SER A 184 7.59 -3.42 39.80
CA SER A 184 6.17 -3.69 40.09
C SER A 184 5.19 -2.96 39.17
N SER A 185 5.63 -1.96 38.40
CA SER A 185 4.76 -1.11 37.59
C SER A 185 4.23 -1.78 36.32
N GLY A 186 4.62 -3.04 36.04
CA GLY A 186 4.21 -3.76 34.84
C GLY A 186 4.89 -3.28 33.55
N LEU A 187 5.78 -2.28 33.62
CA LEU A 187 6.55 -1.80 32.46
C LEU A 187 7.38 -2.92 31.83
N GLN A 188 7.94 -3.82 32.64
CA GLN A 188 8.70 -4.96 32.12
C GLN A 188 7.81 -5.90 31.29
N GLN A 189 6.60 -6.22 31.78
CA GLN A 189 5.64 -7.01 31.01
C GLN A 189 5.25 -6.31 29.71
N LEU A 190 5.00 -4.99 29.75
CA LEU A 190 4.69 -4.22 28.54
C LEU A 190 5.83 -4.26 27.52
N LEU A 191 7.08 -4.17 27.96
CA LEU A 191 8.26 -4.28 27.09
C LEU A 191 8.37 -5.68 26.47
N GLU A 192 8.16 -6.72 27.26
CA GLU A 192 8.15 -8.11 26.78
C GLU A 192 7.01 -8.35 25.77
N ASP A 193 5.81 -7.84 26.05
CA ASP A 193 4.65 -7.92 25.14
C ASP A 193 4.92 -7.16 23.83
N MET A 194 5.51 -5.96 23.89
CA MET A 194 5.89 -5.22 22.69
C MET A 194 6.96 -5.98 21.90
N GLN A 195 7.98 -6.51 22.57
CA GLN A 195 9.02 -7.31 21.91
C GLN A 195 8.44 -8.54 21.23
N GLY A 196 7.48 -9.24 21.87
CA GLY A 196 6.78 -10.37 21.26
C GLY A 196 5.96 -9.97 20.03
N ARG A 197 5.29 -8.82 20.07
CA ARG A 197 4.56 -8.28 18.89
C ARG A 197 5.50 -7.93 17.74
N TYR A 198 6.67 -7.35 18.03
CA TYR A 198 7.68 -7.08 17.01
C TYR A 198 8.16 -8.37 16.34
N GLN A 199 8.46 -9.41 17.12
CA GLN A 199 8.88 -10.71 16.57
C GLN A 199 7.79 -11.37 15.74
N ALA A 200 6.52 -11.26 16.15
CA ALA A 200 5.39 -11.76 15.36
C ALA A 200 5.27 -11.03 14.01
N LEU A 201 5.38 -9.70 14.03
CA LEU A 201 5.36 -8.88 12.81
C LEU A 201 6.54 -9.15 11.89
N GLU A 202 7.74 -9.37 12.44
CA GLU A 202 8.90 -9.79 11.66
C GLU A 202 8.65 -11.14 10.97
N GLY A 203 8.08 -12.12 11.68
CA GLY A 203 7.73 -13.42 11.10
C GLY A 203 6.64 -13.33 10.01
N GLU A 204 5.64 -12.45 10.18
CA GLU A 204 4.63 -12.17 9.15
C GLU A 204 5.24 -11.52 7.92
N ASN A 205 6.17 -10.56 8.10
CA ASN A 205 6.87 -9.92 6.99
C ASN A 205 7.73 -10.92 6.20
N GLU A 206 8.48 -11.78 6.88
CA GLU A 206 9.25 -12.85 6.24
C GLU A 206 8.37 -13.84 5.47
N ARG A 207 7.15 -14.11 5.96
CA ARG A 207 6.17 -14.92 5.25
C ARG A 207 5.66 -14.21 4.00
N LEU A 208 5.24 -12.96 4.10
CA LEU A 208 4.76 -12.18 2.96
C LEU A 208 5.83 -12.02 1.88
N MET A 209 7.10 -11.85 2.28
CA MET A 209 8.22 -11.79 1.33
C MET A 209 8.42 -13.11 0.57
N ARG A 210 8.19 -14.26 1.22
CA ARG A 210 8.22 -15.57 0.56
C ARG A 210 7.04 -15.73 -0.40
N ASP A 211 5.83 -15.41 0.05
CA ASP A 211 4.62 -15.49 -0.78
C ASP A 211 4.74 -14.59 -2.02
N LEU A 212 5.30 -13.38 -1.87
CA LEU A 212 5.59 -12.47 -2.99
C LEU A 212 6.62 -13.05 -3.97
N ALA A 213 7.67 -13.70 -3.45
CA ALA A 213 8.67 -14.36 -4.31
C ALA A 213 8.06 -15.53 -5.09
N GLU A 214 7.17 -16.31 -4.48
CA GLU A 214 6.45 -17.39 -5.14
C GLU A 214 5.49 -16.88 -6.22
N GLU A 215 4.67 -15.87 -5.91
CA GLU A 215 3.74 -15.28 -6.88
C GLU A 215 4.46 -14.59 -8.04
N THR A 216 5.58 -13.90 -7.79
CA THR A 216 6.40 -13.35 -8.87
C THR A 216 7.02 -14.44 -9.75
N SER A 217 7.35 -15.62 -9.21
CA SER A 217 7.78 -16.78 -10.01
C SER A 217 6.65 -17.30 -10.89
N LYS A 218 5.46 -17.54 -10.32
CA LYS A 218 4.28 -17.99 -11.08
C LYS A 218 3.89 -17.01 -12.18
N ALA A 219 3.96 -15.70 -11.91
CA ALA A 219 3.69 -14.67 -12.90
C ALA A 219 4.69 -14.71 -14.08
N ARG A 220 5.97 -15.00 -13.83
CA ARG A 220 6.96 -15.19 -14.89
C ARG A 220 6.67 -16.43 -15.73
N GLU A 221 6.37 -17.56 -15.10
CA GLU A 221 5.99 -18.80 -15.79
C GLU A 221 4.74 -18.60 -16.66
N ALA A 222 3.72 -17.91 -16.13
CA ALA A 222 2.53 -17.54 -16.88
C ALA A 222 2.88 -16.65 -18.08
N HIS A 223 3.76 -15.66 -17.91
CA HIS A 223 4.20 -14.80 -19.00
C HIS A 223 4.92 -15.57 -20.11
N GLU A 224 5.81 -16.50 -19.76
CA GLU A 224 6.50 -17.37 -20.72
C GLU A 224 5.53 -18.28 -21.48
N SER A 225 4.50 -18.82 -20.81
CA SER A 225 3.46 -19.62 -21.46
C SER A 225 2.62 -18.80 -22.44
N VAL A 226 2.23 -17.57 -22.06
CA VAL A 226 1.51 -16.64 -22.94
C VAL A 226 2.35 -16.28 -24.16
N GLN A 227 3.64 -16.01 -24.00
CA GLN A 227 4.54 -15.77 -25.12
C GLN A 227 4.61 -16.97 -26.06
N THR A 228 4.66 -18.18 -25.52
CA THR A 228 4.71 -19.42 -26.30
C THR A 228 3.42 -19.63 -27.09
N ILE A 229 2.26 -19.44 -26.46
CA ILE A 229 0.95 -19.48 -27.12
C ILE A 229 0.87 -18.42 -28.22
N SER A 230 1.33 -17.20 -27.96
CA SER A 230 1.31 -16.10 -28.93
C SER A 230 2.14 -16.43 -30.18
N ARG A 231 3.33 -17.05 -30.01
CA ARG A 231 4.15 -17.52 -31.15
C ARG A 231 3.44 -18.63 -31.93
N SER A 232 2.84 -19.60 -31.24
CA SER A 232 2.07 -20.67 -31.89
C SER A 232 0.90 -20.13 -32.69
N LEU A 233 0.19 -19.13 -32.15
CA LEU A 233 -0.96 -18.51 -32.80
C LEU A 233 -0.53 -17.67 -34.02
N ALA A 234 0.61 -16.98 -33.96
CA ALA A 234 1.19 -16.31 -35.11
C ALA A 234 1.52 -17.30 -36.24
N SER A 235 2.17 -18.43 -35.92
CA SER A 235 2.47 -19.49 -36.89
C SER A 235 1.20 -20.10 -37.50
N ALA A 236 0.16 -20.34 -36.70
CA ALA A 236 -1.12 -20.85 -37.19
C ALA A 236 -1.80 -19.85 -38.14
N ARG A 237 -1.74 -18.54 -37.86
CA ARG A 237 -2.27 -17.49 -38.75
C ARG A 237 -1.51 -17.42 -40.07
N GLU A 238 -0.20 -17.59 -40.07
CA GLU A 238 0.59 -17.68 -41.31
C GLU A 238 0.22 -18.90 -42.14
N ALA A 239 0.07 -20.06 -41.49
CA ALA A 239 -0.41 -21.26 -42.16
C ALA A 239 -1.81 -21.05 -42.76
N GLN A 240 -2.73 -20.44 -42.01
CA GLN A 240 -4.07 -20.10 -42.51
C GLN A 240 -4.00 -19.21 -43.75
N ARG A 241 -3.22 -18.12 -43.73
CA ARG A 241 -3.04 -17.23 -44.89
C ARG A 241 -2.53 -17.99 -46.11
N SER A 242 -1.57 -18.90 -45.93
CA SER A 242 -1.05 -19.71 -47.04
C SER A 242 -2.12 -20.60 -47.67
N TRP A 243 -3.04 -21.16 -46.87
CA TRP A 243 -4.16 -21.95 -47.38
C TRP A 243 -5.21 -21.08 -48.07
N GLU A 244 -5.49 -19.89 -47.55
CA GLU A 244 -6.39 -18.91 -48.19
C GLU A 244 -5.84 -18.47 -49.55
N GLU A 245 -4.55 -18.14 -49.64
CA GLU A 245 -3.87 -17.82 -50.91
C GLU A 245 -3.94 -18.98 -51.91
N ALA A 246 -3.73 -20.21 -51.44
CA ALA A 246 -3.84 -21.41 -52.27
C ALA A 246 -5.27 -21.62 -52.80
N LEU A 247 -6.29 -21.38 -51.97
CA LEU A 247 -7.70 -21.45 -52.37
C LEU A 247 -8.02 -20.41 -53.44
N VAL A 248 -7.62 -19.15 -53.24
CA VAL A 248 -7.80 -18.07 -54.23
C VAL A 248 -7.14 -18.44 -55.56
N CYS A 249 -5.92 -18.99 -55.54
CA CYS A 249 -5.25 -19.46 -56.74
C CYS A 249 -6.04 -20.56 -57.47
N LYS A 250 -6.62 -21.51 -56.73
CA LYS A 250 -7.44 -22.59 -57.29
C LYS A 250 -8.76 -22.06 -57.86
N ASP A 251 -9.40 -21.12 -57.19
CA ASP A 251 -10.64 -20.48 -57.67
C ASP A 251 -10.41 -19.70 -58.97
N ASN A 252 -9.30 -18.98 -59.07
CA ASN A 252 -8.90 -18.29 -60.31
C ASN A 252 -8.71 -19.30 -61.46
N LYS A 253 -8.00 -20.41 -61.23
CA LYS A 253 -7.84 -21.48 -62.24
C LYS A 253 -9.18 -22.10 -62.64
N LEU A 254 -10.09 -22.31 -61.68
CA LEU A 254 -11.43 -22.81 -61.98
C LEU A 254 -12.23 -21.80 -62.82
N ALA A 255 -12.09 -20.50 -62.57
CA ALA A 255 -12.70 -19.45 -63.38
C ALA A 255 -12.15 -19.46 -64.81
N GLU A 256 -10.83 -19.52 -65.00
CA GLU A 256 -10.19 -19.63 -66.31
C GLU A 256 -10.68 -20.87 -67.08
N CYS A 257 -10.73 -22.04 -66.43
CA CYS A 257 -11.26 -23.25 -67.05
C CYS A 257 -12.74 -23.10 -67.46
N ARG A 258 -13.56 -22.43 -66.64
CA ARG A 258 -14.97 -22.15 -66.99
C ARG A 258 -15.09 -21.23 -68.21
N GLU A 259 -14.24 -20.22 -68.33
CA GLU A 259 -14.19 -19.34 -69.50
C GLU A 259 -13.76 -20.10 -70.75
N GLN A 260 -12.74 -20.97 -70.65
CA GLN A 260 -12.33 -21.84 -71.76
C GLN A 260 -13.46 -22.76 -72.22
N ILE A 261 -14.19 -23.38 -71.30
CA ILE A 261 -15.35 -24.23 -71.62
C ILE A 261 -16.42 -23.42 -72.36
N ARG A 262 -16.73 -22.19 -71.91
CA ARG A 262 -17.69 -21.31 -72.59
C ARG A 262 -17.21 -20.95 -74.01
N ALA A 263 -15.93 -20.63 -74.17
CA ALA A 263 -15.35 -20.34 -75.49
C ALA A 263 -15.45 -21.54 -76.44
N GLN A 264 -15.13 -22.75 -75.93
CA GLN A 264 -15.29 -24.00 -76.69
C GLN A 264 -16.75 -24.27 -77.07
N GLN A 265 -17.70 -24.02 -76.17
CA GLN A 265 -19.13 -24.17 -76.45
C GLN A 265 -19.58 -23.27 -77.61
N VAL A 266 -19.19 -21.99 -77.61
CA VAL A 266 -19.50 -21.06 -78.71
C VAL A 266 -18.91 -21.54 -80.04
N VAL A 267 -17.68 -22.07 -80.04
CA VAL A 267 -17.07 -22.64 -81.26
C VAL A 267 -17.86 -23.85 -81.76
N ILE A 268 -18.29 -24.75 -80.87
CA ILE A 268 -19.11 -25.91 -81.22
C ILE A 268 -20.44 -25.47 -81.82
N GLU A 269 -21.13 -24.50 -81.20
CA GLU A 269 -22.39 -23.95 -81.69
C GLU A 269 -22.23 -23.35 -83.10
N ASN A 270 -21.15 -22.59 -83.34
CA ASN A 270 -20.85 -22.04 -84.67
C ASN A 270 -20.59 -23.14 -85.71
N LEU A 271 -19.82 -24.17 -85.36
CA LEU A 271 -19.55 -25.31 -86.24
C LEU A 271 -20.83 -26.09 -86.56
N GLN A 272 -21.73 -26.26 -85.58
CA GLN A 272 -23.04 -26.88 -85.79
C GLN A 272 -23.90 -26.07 -86.77
N LEU A 273 -23.93 -24.74 -86.63
CA LEU A 273 -24.63 -23.86 -87.58
C LEU A 273 -24.06 -23.97 -89.00
N ASP A 274 -22.73 -23.97 -89.14
CA ASP A 274 -22.06 -24.15 -90.43
C ASP A 274 -22.38 -25.50 -91.08
N LEU A 275 -22.40 -26.58 -90.29
CA LEU A 275 -22.77 -27.92 -90.76
C LEU A 275 -24.24 -27.98 -91.21
N CYS A 276 -25.16 -27.42 -90.43
CA CYS A 276 -26.57 -27.31 -90.80
C CYS A 276 -26.75 -26.53 -92.10
N ALA A 277 -26.05 -25.39 -92.26
CA ALA A 277 -26.10 -24.59 -93.48
C ALA A 277 -25.57 -25.37 -94.70
N ARG A 278 -24.51 -26.17 -94.54
CA ARG A 278 -24.00 -27.06 -95.60
C ARG A 278 -24.99 -28.17 -95.93
N TYR A 279 -25.62 -28.79 -94.93
CA TYR A 279 -26.61 -29.84 -95.13
C TYR A 279 -27.83 -29.36 -95.92
N VAL A 280 -28.36 -28.18 -95.58
CA VAL A 280 -29.47 -27.53 -96.31
C VAL A 280 -29.09 -27.22 -97.76
N ARG A 281 -27.86 -26.74 -98.03
CA ARG A 281 -27.38 -26.49 -99.40
C ARG A 281 -27.12 -27.76 -100.21
N ARG A 282 -26.79 -28.87 -99.56
CA ARG A 282 -26.55 -30.16 -100.24
C ARG A 282 -27.86 -30.88 -100.56
N SER A 283 -28.87 -30.70 -99.71
CA SER A 283 -30.22 -31.25 -99.88
C SER A 283 -31.05 -30.53 -100.95
N SER A 284 -30.64 -29.33 -101.38
CA SER A 284 -31.32 -28.56 -102.44
C SER A 284 -30.81 -28.83 -103.86
N PHE A 285 -29.84 -29.73 -104.08
CA PHE A 285 -29.21 -29.97 -105.40
C PHE A 285 -28.87 -31.44 -105.73
N GLY A 286 -29.59 -32.43 -105.16
CA GLY A 286 -29.41 -33.86 -105.46
C GLY A 286 -30.75 -34.59 -105.54
N GLY A 287 -30.89 -35.46 -106.55
CA GLY A 287 -32.15 -36.13 -106.92
C GLY A 287 -32.63 -37.24 -105.98
N PRO A 288 -33.70 -37.95 -106.34
CA PRO A 288 -34.42 -38.85 -105.45
C PRO A 288 -33.57 -40.09 -105.15
N HIS A 289 -33.10 -40.19 -103.90
CA HIS A 289 -32.55 -41.43 -103.36
C HIS A 289 -33.60 -42.05 -102.45
N GLU A 290 -34.26 -43.09 -102.96
CA GLU A 290 -34.95 -44.07 -102.14
C GLU A 290 -33.90 -44.80 -101.28
N SER A 291 -33.95 -44.63 -99.96
CA SER A 291 -33.50 -45.66 -99.01
C SER A 291 -33.83 -45.28 -97.55
N ASP A 292 -34.72 -46.11 -97.00
CA ASP A 292 -34.70 -46.63 -95.63
C ASP A 292 -35.21 -45.76 -94.46
N ASP A 293 -36.51 -45.40 -94.53
CA ASP A 293 -37.29 -44.77 -93.46
C ASP A 293 -37.32 -45.56 -92.13
N THR A 294 -36.97 -46.85 -92.13
CA THR A 294 -37.03 -47.68 -90.91
C THR A 294 -35.82 -47.50 -89.99
N GLN A 295 -34.65 -47.12 -90.54
CA GLN A 295 -33.44 -46.93 -89.76
C GLN A 295 -33.42 -45.57 -89.06
N GLU A 296 -33.89 -44.50 -89.72
CA GLU A 296 -34.02 -43.17 -89.12
C GLU A 296 -34.99 -43.13 -87.93
N GLU A 297 -36.07 -43.91 -87.96
CA GLU A 297 -37.08 -43.92 -86.88
C GLU A 297 -36.57 -44.61 -85.60
N THR A 298 -35.72 -45.63 -85.75
CA THR A 298 -35.06 -46.29 -84.61
C THR A 298 -33.96 -45.42 -83.98
N GLU A 299 -33.22 -44.66 -84.80
CA GLU A 299 -32.22 -43.72 -84.30
C GLU A 299 -32.85 -42.50 -83.63
N ARG A 300 -33.94 -41.95 -84.18
CA ARG A 300 -34.73 -40.90 -83.51
C ARG A 300 -35.31 -41.36 -82.17
N SER A 301 -35.77 -42.61 -82.08
CA SER A 301 -36.25 -43.19 -80.82
C SER A 301 -35.14 -43.36 -79.78
N ARG A 302 -33.93 -43.75 -80.21
CA ARG A 302 -32.76 -43.84 -79.33
C ARG A 302 -32.26 -42.47 -78.85
N LEU A 303 -32.25 -41.47 -79.73
CA LEU A 303 -31.88 -40.10 -79.38
C LEU A 303 -32.91 -39.47 -78.43
N SER A 304 -34.21 -39.70 -78.66
CA SER A 304 -35.27 -39.27 -77.75
C SER A 304 -35.13 -39.90 -76.36
N ALA A 305 -34.84 -41.20 -76.27
CA ALA A 305 -34.58 -41.88 -75.00
C ALA A 305 -33.35 -41.31 -74.27
N ALA A 306 -32.25 -41.08 -74.98
CA ALA A 306 -31.05 -40.47 -74.43
C ALA A 306 -31.29 -39.02 -73.95
N GLU A 307 -32.07 -38.23 -74.69
CA GLU A 307 -32.46 -36.88 -74.26
C GLU A 307 -33.30 -36.90 -72.98
N HIS A 308 -34.26 -37.82 -72.87
CA HIS A 308 -35.06 -37.98 -71.67
C HIS A 308 -34.21 -38.39 -70.45
N GLU A 309 -33.21 -39.25 -70.65
CA GLU A 309 -32.28 -39.63 -69.59
C GLU A 309 -31.36 -38.48 -69.16
N ILE A 310 -30.85 -37.69 -70.10
CA ILE A 310 -30.05 -36.48 -69.80
C ILE A 310 -30.89 -35.44 -69.05
N ARG A 311 -32.16 -35.23 -69.45
CA ARG A 311 -33.08 -34.33 -68.73
C ARG A 311 -33.37 -34.85 -67.31
N ALA A 312 -33.52 -36.16 -67.12
CA ALA A 312 -33.70 -36.76 -65.80
C ALA A 312 -32.44 -36.64 -64.92
N GLN A 313 -31.25 -36.74 -65.49
CA GLN A 313 -30.00 -36.54 -64.75
C GLN A 313 -29.78 -35.06 -64.40
N ARG A 314 -30.10 -34.12 -65.30
CA ARG A 314 -30.03 -32.67 -65.01
C ARG A 314 -30.96 -32.26 -63.88
N THR A 315 -32.21 -32.74 -63.87
CA THR A 315 -33.16 -32.44 -62.79
C THR A 315 -32.71 -33.00 -61.43
N LYS A 316 -32.11 -34.20 -61.40
CA LYS A 316 -31.48 -34.75 -60.18
C LYS A 316 -30.28 -33.93 -59.71
N ALA A 317 -29.41 -33.51 -60.63
CA ALA A 317 -28.24 -32.69 -60.30
C ALA A 317 -28.66 -31.31 -59.75
N GLU A 318 -29.64 -30.66 -60.37
CA GLU A 318 -30.17 -29.38 -59.88
C GLU A 318 -30.86 -29.53 -58.51
N ALA A 319 -31.53 -30.65 -58.24
CA ALA A 319 -32.13 -30.90 -56.93
C ALA A 319 -31.06 -31.05 -55.83
N LEU A 320 -29.96 -31.74 -56.11
CA LEU A 320 -28.82 -31.85 -55.20
C LEU A 320 -28.09 -30.52 -55.01
N GLU A 321 -27.94 -29.71 -56.06
CA GLU A 321 -27.32 -28.38 -55.95
C GLU A 321 -28.20 -27.42 -55.13
N ARG A 322 -29.53 -27.49 -55.27
CA ARG A 322 -30.48 -26.74 -54.42
C ARG A 322 -30.40 -27.19 -52.97
N GLN A 323 -30.27 -28.49 -52.69
CA GLN A 323 -30.08 -28.98 -51.31
C GLN A 323 -28.75 -28.51 -50.70
N LEU A 324 -27.65 -28.55 -51.46
CA LEU A 324 -26.35 -28.07 -50.99
C LEU A 324 -26.34 -26.55 -50.75
N ARG A 325 -26.96 -25.76 -51.63
CA ARG A 325 -27.09 -24.31 -51.43
C ARG A 325 -27.96 -23.93 -50.24
N LEU A 326 -29.03 -24.68 -49.99
CA LEU A 326 -29.88 -24.46 -48.81
C LEU A 326 -29.15 -24.87 -47.51
N GLY A 327 -28.38 -25.95 -47.54
CA GLY A 327 -27.51 -26.37 -46.44
C GLY A 327 -26.39 -25.36 -46.13
N SER A 328 -25.71 -24.85 -47.16
CA SER A 328 -24.61 -23.89 -46.97
C SER A 328 -25.11 -22.51 -46.54
N LYS A 329 -26.27 -22.05 -47.04
CA LYS A 329 -26.88 -20.80 -46.58
C LYS A 329 -27.34 -20.90 -45.12
N ALA A 330 -27.91 -22.03 -44.71
CA ALA A 330 -28.30 -22.22 -43.32
C ALA A 330 -27.09 -22.31 -42.37
N ALA A 331 -25.96 -22.84 -42.82
CA ALA A 331 -24.71 -22.86 -42.06
C ALA A 331 -24.07 -21.46 -41.96
N ALA A 332 -23.88 -20.77 -43.08
CA ALA A 332 -23.31 -19.41 -43.10
C ALA A 332 -24.17 -18.39 -42.34
N GLN A 333 -25.50 -18.54 -42.35
CA GLN A 333 -26.41 -17.65 -41.65
C GLN A 333 -26.44 -17.92 -40.13
N ARG A 334 -26.10 -19.13 -39.68
CA ARG A 334 -25.85 -19.42 -38.26
C ARG A 334 -24.51 -18.84 -37.81
N GLU A 335 -23.44 -19.05 -38.57
CA GLU A 335 -22.12 -18.48 -38.27
C GLU A 335 -22.15 -16.95 -38.20
N LEU A 336 -22.79 -16.27 -39.17
CA LEU A 336 -22.96 -14.81 -39.14
C LEU A 336 -23.86 -14.32 -38.00
N SER A 337 -24.85 -15.11 -37.57
CA SER A 337 -25.70 -14.74 -36.43
C SER A 337 -24.97 -14.89 -35.10
N ASP A 338 -24.15 -15.93 -34.98
CA ASP A 338 -23.36 -16.22 -33.78
C ASP A 338 -22.19 -15.23 -33.66
N GLU A 339 -21.51 -14.88 -34.76
CA GLU A 339 -20.47 -13.85 -34.79
C GLU A 339 -21.04 -12.45 -34.49
N ARG A 340 -22.20 -12.11 -35.03
CA ARG A 340 -22.84 -10.81 -34.79
C ARG A 340 -23.36 -10.70 -33.35
N GLY A 341 -23.82 -11.81 -32.76
CA GLY A 341 -24.15 -11.90 -31.33
C GLY A 341 -22.91 -11.73 -30.45
N ALA A 342 -21.79 -12.38 -30.79
CA ALA A 342 -20.53 -12.26 -30.07
C ALA A 342 -19.94 -10.84 -30.16
N LEU A 343 -19.98 -10.20 -31.33
CA LEU A 343 -19.50 -8.83 -31.54
C LEU A 343 -20.36 -7.80 -30.81
N LEU A 344 -21.68 -7.96 -30.81
CA LEU A 344 -22.58 -7.07 -30.07
C LEU A 344 -22.42 -7.26 -28.55
N SER A 345 -22.25 -8.49 -28.08
CA SER A 345 -21.96 -8.77 -26.67
C SER A 345 -20.62 -8.19 -26.23
N ALA A 346 -19.58 -8.29 -27.07
CA ALA A 346 -18.27 -7.71 -26.80
C ALA A 346 -18.29 -6.17 -26.84
N ALA A 347 -19.09 -5.56 -27.72
CA ALA A 347 -19.26 -4.11 -27.76
C ALA A 347 -20.03 -3.58 -26.54
N HIS A 348 -21.05 -4.31 -26.06
CA HIS A 348 -21.80 -3.94 -24.85
C HIS A 348 -20.93 -4.06 -23.59
N SER A 349 -20.17 -5.15 -23.43
CA SER A 349 -19.25 -5.30 -22.29
C SER A 349 -18.14 -4.23 -22.28
N LYS A 350 -17.69 -3.80 -23.46
CA LYS A 350 -16.70 -2.71 -23.60
C LYS A 350 -17.29 -1.36 -23.21
N SER A 351 -18.50 -1.03 -23.68
CA SER A 351 -19.17 0.23 -23.32
C SER A 351 -19.48 0.30 -21.81
N GLU A 352 -19.88 -0.81 -21.19
CA GLU A 352 -20.06 -0.91 -19.74
C GLU A 352 -18.75 -0.67 -18.99
N SER A 353 -17.64 -1.26 -19.44
CA SER A 353 -16.32 -1.07 -18.81
C SER A 353 -15.81 0.38 -18.86
N LEU A 354 -16.09 1.10 -19.96
CA LEU A 354 -15.74 2.51 -20.13
C LEU A 354 -16.58 3.41 -19.22
N ASN A 355 -17.87 3.12 -19.09
CA ASN A 355 -18.77 3.85 -18.19
C ASN A 355 -18.39 3.65 -16.72
N GLU A 356 -17.95 2.44 -16.34
CA GLU A 356 -17.41 2.14 -15.02
C GLU A 356 -16.12 2.91 -14.74
N LEU A 357 -15.18 2.96 -15.69
CA LEU A 357 -13.94 3.74 -15.56
C LEU A 357 -14.21 5.25 -15.43
N LEU A 358 -15.17 5.77 -16.19
CA LEU A 358 -15.62 7.17 -16.08
C LEU A 358 -16.25 7.46 -14.71
N ALA A 359 -17.05 6.53 -14.18
CA ALA A 359 -17.62 6.67 -12.84
C ALA A 359 -16.53 6.70 -11.75
N LEU A 360 -15.54 5.82 -11.85
CA LEU A 360 -14.38 5.79 -10.95
C LEU A 360 -13.55 7.08 -11.02
N ALA A 361 -13.29 7.60 -12.23
CA ALA A 361 -12.56 8.86 -12.40
C ALA A 361 -13.28 10.04 -11.74
N ARG A 362 -14.61 10.12 -11.89
CA ARG A 362 -15.45 11.15 -11.23
C ARG A 362 -15.46 10.99 -9.72
N GLN A 363 -15.53 9.76 -9.22
CA GLN A 363 -15.49 9.46 -7.79
C GLN A 363 -14.15 9.89 -7.18
N LEU A 364 -13.02 9.52 -7.80
CA LEU A 364 -11.69 9.95 -7.38
C LEU A 364 -11.58 11.47 -7.30
N ARG A 365 -12.04 12.18 -8.34
CA ARG A 365 -12.05 13.64 -8.34
C ARG A 365 -12.87 14.22 -7.18
N SER A 366 -14.05 13.68 -6.92
CA SER A 366 -14.91 14.13 -5.80
C SER A 366 -14.25 13.93 -4.43
N GLN A 367 -13.54 12.82 -4.24
CA GLN A 367 -12.78 12.54 -3.01
C GLN A 367 -11.61 13.51 -2.84
N VAL A 368 -10.87 13.78 -3.92
CA VAL A 368 -9.75 14.73 -3.90
C VAL A 368 -10.23 16.15 -3.58
N ASP A 369 -11.39 16.56 -4.10
CA ASP A 369 -12.01 17.85 -3.79
C ASP A 369 -12.48 17.91 -2.31
N ALA A 370 -12.92 16.80 -1.74
CA ALA A 370 -13.27 16.70 -0.32
C ALA A 370 -12.02 16.79 0.57
N LEU A 371 -10.94 16.05 0.24
CA LEU A 371 -9.64 16.15 0.92
C LEU A 371 -9.07 17.57 0.84
N SER A 372 -9.16 18.20 -0.31
CA SER A 372 -8.73 19.59 -0.52
C SER A 372 -9.45 20.57 0.40
N ARG A 373 -10.77 20.37 0.59
CA ARG A 373 -11.57 21.15 1.54
C ARG A 373 -11.17 20.88 2.99
N LEU A 374 -10.87 19.63 3.33
CA LEU A 374 -10.45 19.24 4.66
C LEU A 374 -9.07 19.82 5.02
N VAL A 375 -8.08 19.72 4.12
CA VAL A 375 -6.75 20.32 4.32
C VAL A 375 -6.86 21.84 4.49
N ARG A 376 -7.71 22.50 3.69
CA ARG A 376 -7.97 23.94 3.81
C ARG A 376 -8.62 24.29 5.16
N SER A 377 -9.65 23.55 5.57
CA SER A 377 -10.32 23.73 6.86
C SER A 377 -9.37 23.51 8.04
N CYS A 378 -8.47 22.53 7.95
CA CYS A 378 -7.43 22.30 8.96
C CYS A 378 -6.46 23.48 9.07
N LYS A 379 -6.07 24.08 7.94
CA LYS A 379 -5.23 25.30 7.93
C LYS A 379 -5.95 26.51 8.56
N GLU A 380 -7.26 26.63 8.38
CA GLU A 380 -8.02 27.79 8.84
C GLU A 380 -8.49 27.68 10.29
N THR A 381 -8.83 26.47 10.77
CA THR A 381 -9.52 26.27 12.04
C THR A 381 -8.75 25.45 13.07
N GLU A 382 -7.57 24.93 12.71
CA GLU A 382 -6.77 23.96 13.50
C GLU A 382 -7.56 22.70 13.92
N ARG A 383 -8.72 22.45 13.31
CA ARG A 383 -9.59 21.30 13.58
C ARG A 383 -9.84 20.52 12.30
N VAL A 384 -9.90 19.21 12.44
CA VAL A 384 -10.23 18.30 11.33
C VAL A 384 -11.73 18.05 11.33
N ASP A 385 -12.43 18.53 10.30
CA ASP A 385 -13.85 18.20 10.12
C ASP A 385 -14.01 16.83 9.46
N ILE A 386 -14.08 15.80 10.31
CA ILE A 386 -14.21 14.39 9.89
C ILE A 386 -15.52 14.14 9.13
N GLN A 387 -16.53 15.01 9.25
CA GLN A 387 -17.79 14.86 8.51
C GLN A 387 -17.59 14.97 6.99
N LEU A 388 -16.52 15.62 6.53
CA LEU A 388 -16.14 15.67 5.12
C LEU A 388 -15.61 14.32 4.59
N LEU A 389 -15.25 13.40 5.47
CA LEU A 389 -14.77 12.04 5.14
C LEU A 389 -15.88 10.97 5.25
N ALA A 390 -17.08 11.35 5.72
CA ALA A 390 -18.16 10.40 6.03
C ALA A 390 -19.00 9.98 4.79
N GLY A 391 -18.54 10.25 3.57
CA GLY A 391 -19.25 9.81 2.36
C GLY A 391 -19.13 8.29 2.15
N ASP A 392 -20.19 7.64 1.68
CA ASP A 392 -20.23 6.17 1.47
C ASP A 392 -19.31 5.66 0.32
N GLY A 393 -18.46 6.51 -0.24
CA GLY A 393 -17.64 6.22 -1.42
C GLY A 393 -16.13 6.21 -1.21
N TRP A 394 -15.62 6.33 0.02
CA TRP A 394 -14.16 6.41 0.28
C TRP A 394 -13.43 5.07 0.20
N TRP A 395 -14.18 3.98 0.36
CA TRP A 395 -13.65 2.62 0.43
C TRP A 395 -14.19 1.83 -0.77
N CYS A 396 -13.52 1.91 -1.92
CA CYS A 396 -13.67 0.90 -2.96
C CYS A 396 -12.73 -0.24 -2.62
N GLU A 397 -13.25 -1.30 -1.99
CA GLU A 397 -12.45 -2.43 -1.51
C GLU A 397 -11.94 -3.36 -2.63
N ASP A 398 -12.43 -3.25 -3.88
CA ASP A 398 -12.27 -4.34 -4.86
C ASP A 398 -11.54 -4.00 -6.18
N ALA A 399 -11.16 -2.74 -6.43
CA ALA A 399 -10.48 -2.40 -7.69
C ALA A 399 -8.95 -2.44 -7.54
N SER A 400 -8.34 -3.61 -7.78
CA SER A 400 -6.89 -3.74 -7.91
C SER A 400 -6.36 -2.78 -8.99
N ILE A 401 -5.21 -2.15 -8.74
CA ILE A 401 -4.51 -1.31 -9.73
C ILE A 401 -4.25 -2.08 -11.03
N ASP A 402 -4.04 -3.39 -10.94
CA ASP A 402 -3.84 -4.26 -12.10
C ASP A 402 -5.15 -4.50 -12.89
N ASP A 403 -6.30 -4.51 -12.21
CA ASP A 403 -7.61 -4.61 -12.86
C ASP A 403 -7.94 -3.33 -13.64
N ILE A 404 -7.64 -2.16 -13.05
CA ILE A 404 -7.78 -0.86 -13.73
C ILE A 404 -6.83 -0.75 -14.93
N ARG A 405 -5.58 -1.24 -14.81
CA ARG A 405 -4.60 -1.24 -15.90
C ARG A 405 -5.01 -2.20 -17.03
N GLY A 406 -5.53 -3.38 -16.69
CA GLY A 406 -6.09 -4.33 -17.66
C GLY A 406 -7.26 -3.72 -18.43
N ARG A 407 -8.19 -3.06 -17.73
CA ARG A 407 -9.35 -2.37 -18.32
C ARG A 407 -8.94 -1.21 -19.24
N LEU A 408 -7.88 -0.45 -18.91
CA LEU A 408 -7.35 0.62 -19.77
C LEU A 408 -6.70 0.10 -21.06
N SER A 409 -6.10 -1.10 -21.05
CA SER A 409 -5.50 -1.70 -22.26
C SER A 409 -6.51 -2.20 -23.30
N LEU A 410 -7.80 -2.31 -22.92
CA LEU A 410 -8.90 -2.73 -23.78
C LEU A 410 -9.57 -1.56 -24.53
N VAL A 411 -9.12 -0.31 -24.30
CA VAL A 411 -9.77 0.92 -24.78
C VAL A 411 -9.27 1.39 -26.15
N ASP A 412 -8.21 0.80 -26.71
CA ASP A 412 -7.55 1.27 -27.96
C ASP A 412 -8.46 1.30 -29.23
N ASP A 413 -9.68 0.73 -29.18
CA ASP A 413 -10.65 0.72 -30.29
C ASP A 413 -12.00 1.40 -29.96
N ALA A 414 -12.07 2.20 -28.88
CA ALA A 414 -13.29 2.89 -28.48
C ALA A 414 -13.64 4.09 -29.39
N SER A 415 -14.89 4.57 -29.33
CA SER A 415 -15.28 5.78 -30.06
C SER A 415 -14.44 6.96 -29.58
N GLU A 416 -13.85 7.74 -30.49
CA GLU A 416 -12.95 8.86 -30.16
C GLU A 416 -13.55 9.83 -29.12
N SER A 417 -14.89 9.94 -29.07
CA SER A 417 -15.61 10.80 -28.14
C SER A 417 -15.55 10.33 -26.69
N ASP A 418 -15.74 9.03 -26.43
CA ASP A 418 -15.81 8.50 -25.06
C ASP A 418 -14.41 8.36 -24.45
N GLU A 419 -13.43 8.01 -25.29
CA GLU A 419 -12.03 7.99 -24.90
C GLU A 419 -11.52 9.40 -24.56
N HIS A 420 -11.93 10.41 -25.33
CA HIS A 420 -11.55 11.79 -25.04
C HIS A 420 -12.17 12.29 -23.72
N ALA A 421 -13.43 11.94 -23.43
CA ALA A 421 -14.09 12.28 -22.17
C ALA A 421 -13.40 11.62 -20.96
N LEU A 422 -13.04 10.33 -21.06
CA LEU A 422 -12.31 9.64 -20.00
C LEU A 422 -10.92 10.26 -19.77
N ARG A 423 -10.20 10.55 -20.86
CA ARG A 423 -8.87 11.17 -20.80
C ARG A 423 -8.93 12.56 -20.19
N GLN A 424 -9.97 13.35 -20.50
CA GLN A 424 -10.18 14.67 -19.91
C GLN A 424 -10.45 14.59 -18.41
N GLU A 425 -11.33 13.69 -17.96
CA GLU A 425 -11.60 13.52 -16.52
C GLU A 425 -10.40 12.97 -15.76
N LEU A 426 -9.63 12.04 -16.34
CA LEU A 426 -8.38 11.56 -15.75
C LEU A 426 -7.34 12.67 -15.59
N LEU A 427 -7.17 13.52 -16.61
CA LEU A 427 -6.26 14.66 -16.53
C LEU A 427 -6.69 15.66 -15.45
N LEU A 428 -7.99 15.91 -15.31
CA LEU A 428 -8.53 16.75 -14.24
C LEU A 428 -8.28 16.13 -12.85
N ALA A 429 -8.55 14.84 -12.68
CA ALA A 429 -8.29 14.13 -11.42
C ALA A 429 -6.80 14.15 -11.04
N MET A 430 -5.90 13.91 -12.00
CA MET A 430 -4.45 14.00 -11.79
C MET A 430 -4.00 15.39 -11.39
N ARG A 431 -4.59 16.44 -11.99
CA ARG A 431 -4.29 17.83 -11.62
C ARG A 431 -4.74 18.12 -10.19
N SER A 432 -5.97 17.75 -9.83
CA SER A 432 -6.48 17.92 -8.46
C SER A 432 -5.62 17.16 -7.44
N LEU A 433 -5.12 15.97 -7.77
CA LEU A 433 -4.23 15.20 -6.90
C LEU A 433 -2.90 15.91 -6.65
N ARG A 434 -2.28 16.48 -7.70
CA ARG A 434 -1.06 17.27 -7.55
C ARG A 434 -1.27 18.52 -6.71
N GLU A 435 -2.39 19.21 -6.92
CA GLU A 435 -2.76 20.40 -6.13
C GLU A 435 -2.97 20.03 -4.66
N LEU A 436 -3.63 18.89 -4.38
CA LEU A 436 -3.78 18.35 -3.03
C LEU A 436 -2.43 17.99 -2.40
N GLN A 437 -1.56 17.31 -3.13
CA GLN A 437 -0.22 16.94 -2.66
C GLN A 437 0.57 18.19 -2.26
N GLN A 438 0.59 19.22 -3.11
CA GLN A 438 1.24 20.49 -2.80
C GLN A 438 0.63 21.15 -1.53
N MET A 439 -0.70 21.14 -1.38
CA MET A 439 -1.35 21.72 -0.20
C MET A 439 -0.98 20.99 1.09
N VAL A 440 -0.85 19.66 1.04
CA VAL A 440 -0.40 18.82 2.16
C VAL A 440 1.06 19.10 2.47
N ASP A 441 1.93 19.15 1.47
CA ASP A 441 3.36 19.47 1.64
C ASP A 441 3.55 20.86 2.28
N ASP A 442 2.81 21.86 1.83
CA ASP A 442 2.80 23.20 2.42
C ASP A 442 2.29 23.20 3.88
N ALA A 443 1.27 22.39 4.18
CA ALA A 443 0.72 22.25 5.52
C ALA A 443 1.76 21.60 6.46
N CYS A 444 2.41 20.53 6.01
CA CYS A 444 3.47 19.84 6.73
C CYS A 444 4.68 20.75 6.96
N ALA A 445 5.11 21.51 5.94
CA ALA A 445 6.20 22.48 6.07
C ALA A 445 5.88 23.58 7.09
N THR A 446 4.63 24.06 7.11
CA THR A 446 4.17 25.06 8.09
C THR A 446 4.14 24.47 9.50
N ALA A 447 3.63 23.25 9.68
CA ALA A 447 3.60 22.57 10.97
C ALA A 447 5.01 22.30 11.54
N LEU A 448 5.93 21.86 10.68
CA LEU A 448 7.34 21.64 11.04
C LEU A 448 8.07 22.95 11.34
N GLY A 449 7.85 24.00 10.53
CA GLY A 449 8.44 25.33 10.75
C GLY A 449 7.99 25.96 12.06
N ASN A 450 6.70 25.87 12.39
CA ASN A 450 6.16 26.35 13.67
C ASN A 450 6.69 25.53 14.86
N SER A 451 6.95 24.23 14.68
CA SER A 451 7.56 23.39 15.71
C SER A 451 9.04 23.73 15.97
N CYS A 452 9.78 24.20 14.98
CA CYS A 452 11.16 24.63 15.13
C CYS A 452 11.31 26.05 15.71
N ALA A 453 10.32 26.93 15.50
CA ALA A 453 10.28 28.27 16.10
C ALA A 453 9.82 28.28 17.58
N LEU A 454 9.24 27.17 18.05
CA LEU A 454 8.77 26.97 19.43
C LEU A 454 9.76 26.18 20.31
N GLN A 455 10.92 25.80 19.78
CA GLN A 455 12.07 25.25 20.53
C GLN A 455 13.11 26.35 20.73
#